data_AF-A0A176S3M6-F1
#
_entry.id   AF-A0A176S3M6-F1
#
_cell.length_a   1.000
_cell.length_b   1.000
_cell.length_c   1.000
_cell.angle_alpha   90.00
_cell.angle_beta   90.00
_cell.angle_gamma   90.00
#
_symmetry.space_group_name_H-M   'P 1'
#
loop_
_entity.id
_entity.type
_entity.pdbx_description
1 polymer ?
#
loop_
_entity_poly.entity_id
_entity_poly.type
_entity_poly.pdbx_seq_one_letter_code
_entity_poly.pdbx_strand_id
1 'polypeptide(L)'
;MQRIINLFPQEQGEQLFMDLSLNVISIISQRLVTGVDNRLVAAVEVMINTPYIADLILKGKIDDIKEAMAGSGAEGMQTFDMALFNLYTEGRISLEEALANADSRTDLQAKITFGQSASAFN
;
A
#
# COMPACT_ATOMS: atom_id res chain seq x y z
N MET A 1 4.49 8.79 -4.92
CA MET A 1 5.86 9.32 -5.16
C MET A 1 6.05 9.82 -6.60
N GLN A 2 5.71 9.04 -7.62
CA GLN A 2 5.85 9.43 -9.03
C GLN A 2 5.32 10.84 -9.38
N ARG A 3 4.20 11.23 -8.76
CA ARG A 3 3.62 12.57 -8.94
C ARG A 3 4.57 13.70 -8.51
N ILE A 4 5.32 13.53 -7.41
CA ILE A 4 6.30 14.51 -6.94
C ILE A 4 7.46 14.57 -7.93
N ILE A 5 7.96 13.41 -8.38
CA ILE A 5 9.06 13.31 -9.35
C ILE A 5 8.73 14.05 -10.64
N ASN A 6 7.50 13.88 -11.14
CA ASN A 6 7.05 14.51 -12.39
C ASN A 6 6.87 16.05 -12.29
N LEU A 7 7.02 16.66 -11.11
CA LEU A 7 6.99 18.13 -10.96
C LEU A 7 8.35 18.78 -11.22
N PHE A 8 9.43 18.00 -11.31
CA PHE A 8 10.79 18.49 -11.51
C PHE A 8 11.30 18.19 -12.91
N PRO A 9 12.16 19.04 -13.48
CA PRO A 9 12.88 18.72 -14.72
C PRO A 9 13.72 17.45 -14.57
N GLN A 10 13.81 16.63 -15.62
CA GLN A 10 14.52 15.34 -15.55
C GLN A 10 16.01 15.48 -15.22
N GLU A 11 16.63 16.61 -15.58
CA GLU A 11 18.03 16.93 -15.29
C GLU A 11 18.32 17.01 -13.78
N GLN A 12 17.30 17.14 -12.93
CA GLN A 12 17.42 17.21 -11.48
C GLN A 12 17.08 15.88 -10.78
N GLY A 13 16.89 14.79 -11.55
CA GLY A 13 16.40 13.51 -11.04
C GLY A 13 17.28 12.92 -9.93
N GLU A 14 18.60 12.85 -10.12
CA GLU A 14 19.53 12.25 -9.14
C GLU A 14 19.51 12.98 -7.79
N GLN A 15 19.58 14.31 -7.82
CA GLN A 15 19.52 15.13 -6.60
C GLN A 15 18.16 14.98 -5.90
N LEU A 16 17.07 14.97 -6.67
CA LEU A 16 15.72 14.78 -6.13
C LEU A 16 15.58 13.41 -5.43
N PHE A 17 16.09 12.34 -6.05
CA PHE A 17 16.05 11.00 -5.45
C PHE A 17 16.87 10.93 -4.17
N MET A 18 18.05 11.55 -4.14
CA MET A 18 18.86 11.68 -2.93
C MET A 18 18.07 12.39 -1.82
N ASP A 19 17.51 13.56 -2.12
CA ASP A 19 16.76 14.34 -1.13
C ASP A 19 15.52 13.60 -0.63
N LEU A 20 14.78 12.92 -1.50
CA LEU A 20 13.63 12.10 -1.10
C LEU A 20 14.06 10.91 -0.23
N SER A 21 15.16 10.23 -0.58
CA SER A 21 15.64 9.07 0.18
C SER A 21 16.03 9.41 1.63
N LEU A 22 16.55 10.62 1.84
CA LEU A 22 17.02 11.08 3.15
C LEU A 22 15.93 11.72 3.99
N ASN A 23 14.98 12.42 3.35
CA ASN A 23 14.05 13.30 4.07
C ASN A 23 12.61 12.77 4.16
N VAL A 24 12.21 11.82 3.32
CA VAL A 24 10.89 11.19 3.47
C VAL A 24 10.91 10.33 4.73
N ILE A 25 9.96 10.54 5.64
CA ILE A 25 9.78 9.68 6.82
C ILE A 25 8.75 8.60 6.51
N SER A 26 7.60 9.01 6.00
CA SER A 26 6.50 8.13 5.62
C SER A 26 5.60 8.79 4.59
N ILE A 27 4.91 7.98 3.80
CA ILE A 27 3.82 8.42 2.92
C ILE A 27 2.56 7.70 3.36
N ILE A 28 1.50 8.45 3.63
CA ILE A 28 0.19 7.94 3.98
C ILE A 28 -0.78 8.26 2.84
N SER A 29 -1.40 7.23 2.30
CA SER A 29 -2.39 7.33 1.22
C SER A 29 -3.72 6.80 1.72
N GLN A 30 -4.80 7.53 1.48
CA GLN A 30 -6.16 7.11 1.86
C GLN A 30 -7.04 6.93 0.64
N ARG A 31 -7.88 5.89 0.67
CA ARG A 31 -8.95 5.64 -0.30
C ARG A 31 -10.24 5.46 0.49
N LEU A 32 -11.28 6.23 0.14
CA LEU A 32 -12.59 6.09 0.74
C LEU A 32 -13.38 5.04 -0.04
N VAL A 33 -13.76 3.97 0.65
CA VAL A 33 -14.54 2.85 0.11
C VAL A 33 -15.91 2.80 0.79
N THR A 34 -16.89 2.20 0.12
CA THR A 34 -18.26 2.13 0.64
C THR A 34 -18.38 1.00 1.66
N GLY A 35 -18.74 1.36 2.89
CA GLY A 35 -19.03 0.40 3.96
C GLY A 35 -20.34 -0.34 3.77
N VAL A 36 -20.49 -1.47 4.45
CA VAL A 36 -21.73 -2.26 4.46
C VAL A 36 -22.94 -1.49 5.00
N ASP A 37 -22.70 -0.43 5.76
CA ASP A 37 -23.70 0.51 6.30
C ASP A 37 -23.95 1.73 5.39
N ASN A 38 -23.44 1.70 4.15
CA ASN A 38 -23.42 2.80 3.18
C ASN A 38 -22.67 4.07 3.65
N ARG A 39 -21.82 3.97 4.68
CA ARG A 39 -20.92 5.06 5.07
C ARG A 39 -19.53 4.85 4.49
N LEU A 40 -18.79 5.93 4.30
CA LEU A 40 -17.42 5.83 3.80
C LEU A 40 -16.48 5.33 4.90
N VAL A 41 -15.62 4.37 4.52
CA VAL A 41 -14.56 3.82 5.34
C VAL A 41 -13.22 4.12 4.68
N ALA A 42 -12.22 4.54 5.44
CA ALA A 42 -10.89 4.77 4.92
C ALA A 42 -10.09 3.46 4.87
N ALA A 43 -9.75 3.00 3.66
CA ALA A 43 -8.64 2.10 3.46
C ALA A 43 -7.36 2.94 3.41
N VAL A 44 -6.40 2.66 4.28
CA VAL A 44 -5.19 3.47 4.44
C VAL A 44 -3.96 2.63 4.10
N GLU A 45 -3.15 3.13 3.19
CA GLU A 45 -1.81 2.64 2.92
C GLU A 45 -0.78 3.51 3.66
N VAL A 46 0.20 2.86 4.26
CA VAL A 46 1.28 3.52 4.98
C VAL A 46 2.61 2.94 4.50
N MET A 47 3.36 3.74 3.76
CA MET A 47 4.75 3.46 3.41
C MET A 47 5.66 4.14 4.44
N ILE A 48 6.54 3.38 5.08
CA ILE A 48 7.58 3.89 5.98
C ILE A 48 8.92 3.87 5.23
N ASN A 49 9.71 4.93 5.35
CA ASN A 49 11.02 5.01 4.71
C ASN A 49 12.07 4.19 5.49
N THR A 50 12.03 2.87 5.34
CA THR A 50 13.06 1.97 5.86
C THR A 50 14.36 2.11 5.06
N PRO A 51 15.51 1.61 5.56
CA PRO A 51 16.76 1.64 4.80
C PRO A 51 16.66 1.04 3.39
N TYR A 52 15.84 -0.01 3.22
CA TYR A 52 15.63 -0.62 1.91
C TYR A 52 14.78 0.26 0.99
N ILE A 53 13.72 0.89 1.52
CA ILE A 53 12.89 1.83 0.76
C ILE A 53 13.72 3.06 0.36
N ALA A 54 14.55 3.58 1.26
CA ALA A 54 15.46 4.69 0.98
C ALA A 54 16.44 4.34 -0.17
N ASP A 55 17.01 3.13 -0.17
CA ASP A 55 17.89 2.65 -1.24
C ASP A 55 17.16 2.53 -2.58
N LEU A 56 15.91 2.06 -2.59
CA LEU A 56 15.09 2.01 -3.80
C LEU A 56 14.78 3.42 -4.35
N ILE A 57 14.46 4.37 -3.46
CA ILE A 57 14.23 5.78 -3.83
C ILE A 57 15.50 6.37 -4.43
N LEU A 58 16.65 6.19 -3.77
CA LEU A 58 17.94 6.72 -4.23
C LEU A 58 18.32 6.20 -5.63
N LYS A 59 17.99 4.93 -5.93
CA LYS A 59 18.25 4.30 -7.23
C LYS A 59 17.16 4.61 -8.28
N GLY A 60 16.14 5.37 -7.93
CA GLY A 60 15.00 5.66 -8.81
C GLY A 60 14.09 4.45 -9.09
N LYS A 61 14.20 3.37 -8.31
CA LYS A 61 13.42 2.13 -8.46
C LYS A 61 12.08 2.23 -7.75
N ILE A 62 11.27 3.19 -8.18
CA ILE A 62 10.01 3.54 -7.50
C ILE A 62 8.96 2.43 -7.63
N ASP A 63 8.97 1.68 -8.74
CA ASP A 63 8.01 0.60 -8.99
C ASP A 63 8.22 -0.59 -8.03
N ASP A 64 9.47 -0.82 -7.58
CA ASP A 64 9.84 -1.91 -6.66
C ASP A 64 9.38 -1.63 -5.21
N ILE A 65 9.04 -0.37 -4.88
CA ILE A 65 8.64 0.03 -3.52
C ILE A 65 7.41 -0.74 -3.05
N LYS A 66 6.45 -1.02 -3.94
CA LYS A 66 5.21 -1.69 -3.56
C LYS A 66 5.44 -3.12 -3.10
N GLU A 67 6.28 -3.86 -3.82
CA GLU A 67 6.69 -5.21 -3.44
C GLU A 67 7.51 -5.19 -2.15
N ALA A 68 8.44 -4.24 -2.03
CA ALA A 68 9.22 -4.03 -0.81
C ALA A 68 8.32 -3.77 0.41
N MET A 69 7.21 -3.05 0.25
CA MET A 69 6.23 -2.86 1.32
C MET A 69 5.53 -4.16 1.71
N ALA A 70 5.12 -4.97 0.74
CA ALA A 70 4.40 -6.22 0.99
C ALA A 70 5.26 -7.26 1.72
N GLY A 71 6.57 -7.30 1.43
CA GLY A 71 7.54 -8.16 2.11
C GLY A 71 8.13 -7.58 3.39
N SER A 72 7.85 -6.31 3.69
CA SER A 72 8.38 -5.62 4.87
C SER A 72 7.63 -6.07 6.13
N GLY A 73 8.38 -6.43 7.18
CA GLY A 73 7.87 -6.60 8.53
C GLY A 73 7.90 -5.33 9.38
N ALA A 74 8.05 -4.15 8.76
CA ALA A 74 8.14 -2.90 9.50
C ALA A 74 6.82 -2.57 10.20
N GLU A 75 6.87 -2.35 11.50
CA GLU A 75 5.70 -2.01 12.31
C GLU A 75 5.03 -0.73 11.78
N GLY A 76 3.71 -0.80 11.56
CA GLY A 76 2.91 0.31 11.02
C GLY A 76 2.94 0.44 9.50
N MET A 77 3.75 -0.33 8.77
CA MET A 77 3.67 -0.39 7.31
C MET A 77 2.50 -1.26 6.88
N GLN A 78 1.73 -0.79 5.91
CA GLN A 78 0.64 -1.56 5.31
C GLN A 78 0.39 -1.13 3.86
N THR A 79 0.12 -2.08 2.99
CA THR A 79 -0.34 -1.80 1.62
C THR A 79 -1.86 -1.61 1.58
N PHE A 80 -2.38 -1.01 0.51
CA PHE A 80 -3.83 -0.95 0.29
C PHE A 80 -4.52 -2.33 0.32
N ASP A 81 -3.94 -3.35 -0.30
CA ASP A 81 -4.53 -4.70 -0.30
C ASP A 81 -4.58 -5.30 1.11
N MET A 82 -3.60 -5.00 1.97
CA MET A 82 -3.65 -5.38 3.39
C MET A 82 -4.77 -4.64 4.13
N ALA A 83 -4.90 -3.32 3.91
CA ALA A 83 -5.95 -2.53 4.52
C ALA A 83 -7.36 -3.01 4.11
N LEU A 84 -7.56 -3.28 2.82
CA LEU A 84 -8.84 -3.79 2.27
C LEU A 84 -9.15 -5.19 2.78
N PHE A 85 -8.14 -6.08 2.85
CA PHE A 85 -8.29 -7.39 3.46
C PHE A 85 -8.78 -7.28 4.91
N ASN A 86 -8.14 -6.43 5.72
CA ASN A 86 -8.51 -6.23 7.12
C ASN A 86 -9.95 -5.70 7.26
N LEU A 87 -10.28 -4.64 6.51
CA LEU A 87 -11.64 -4.06 6.52
C LEU A 87 -12.71 -5.08 6.11
N TYR A 88 -12.40 -5.96 5.15
CA TYR A 88 -13.30 -7.05 4.77
C TYR A 88 -13.43 -8.10 5.88
N THR A 89 -12.31 -8.54 6.47
CA THR A 89 -12.35 -9.54 7.57
C THR A 89 -13.04 -9.02 8.82
N GLU A 90 -13.00 -7.71 9.07
CA GLU A 90 -13.74 -7.03 10.14
C GLU A 90 -15.23 -6.82 9.80
N GLY A 91 -15.68 -7.19 8.60
CA GLY A 91 -17.06 -7.02 8.14
C GLY A 91 -17.46 -5.57 7.84
N ARG A 92 -16.49 -4.66 7.67
CA ARG A 92 -16.73 -3.23 7.44
C ARG A 92 -17.08 -2.92 5.99
N ILE A 93 -16.55 -3.69 5.05
CA ILE A 93 -16.81 -3.54 3.60
C ILE A 93 -17.20 -4.89 2.99
N SER A 94 -17.91 -4.87 1.86
CA SER A 94 -18.26 -6.09 1.13
C SER A 94 -17.05 -6.68 0.40
N LEU A 95 -17.13 -7.97 0.02
CA LEU A 95 -16.11 -8.60 -0.83
C LEU A 95 -15.99 -7.88 -2.17
N GLU A 96 -17.12 -7.51 -2.76
CA GLU A 96 -17.16 -6.78 -4.03
C GLU A 96 -16.42 -5.45 -3.92
N GLU A 97 -16.69 -4.68 -2.86
CA GLU A 97 -16.04 -3.40 -2.62
C GLU A 97 -14.52 -3.56 -2.43
N ALA A 98 -14.11 -4.57 -1.65
CA ALA A 98 -12.69 -4.87 -1.44
C ALA A 98 -11.98 -5.20 -2.76
N LEU A 99 -12.57 -6.06 -3.59
CA LEU A 99 -12.00 -6.48 -4.88
C LEU A 99 -12.08 -5.41 -5.97
N ALA A 100 -13.04 -4.48 -5.91
CA ALA A 100 -13.14 -3.35 -6.83
C ALA A 100 -12.08 -2.28 -6.55
N ASN A 101 -11.63 -2.19 -5.29
CA ASN A 101 -10.64 -1.21 -4.84
C ASN A 101 -9.26 -1.81 -4.61
N ALA A 102 -9.03 -3.09 -4.89
CA ALA A 102 -7.71 -3.70 -4.76
C ALA A 102 -6.72 -3.14 -5.80
N ASP A 103 -5.46 -3.03 -5.42
CA ASP A 103 -4.38 -2.77 -6.38
C ASP A 103 -4.09 -4.05 -7.20
N SER A 104 -4.14 -5.22 -6.55
CA SER A 104 -4.19 -6.53 -7.21
C SER A 104 -5.44 -7.31 -6.82
N ARG A 105 -6.45 -7.29 -7.69
CA ARG A 105 -7.70 -8.05 -7.49
C ARG A 105 -7.43 -9.54 -7.29
N THR A 106 -6.53 -10.11 -8.09
CA THR A 106 -6.18 -11.53 -8.06
C THR A 106 -5.53 -11.92 -6.73
N ASP A 107 -4.54 -11.15 -6.28
CA ASP A 107 -3.80 -11.49 -5.05
C ASP A 107 -4.68 -11.31 -3.82
N LEU A 108 -5.50 -10.25 -3.78
CA LEU A 108 -6.44 -10.05 -2.68
C LEU A 108 -7.48 -11.18 -2.63
N GLN A 109 -8.03 -11.59 -3.79
CA GLN A 109 -8.98 -12.70 -3.86
C GLN A 109 -8.37 -14.02 -3.38
N ALA A 110 -7.13 -14.31 -3.80
CA ALA A 110 -6.40 -15.48 -3.33
C ALA A 110 -6.22 -15.43 -1.81
N LYS A 111 -5.73 -14.29 -1.28
CA LYS A 111 -5.52 -14.09 0.16
C LYS A 111 -6.80 -14.28 0.98
N ILE A 112 -7.93 -13.75 0.52
CA ILE A 112 -9.24 -13.94 1.17
C ILE A 112 -9.63 -15.42 1.22
N THR A 113 -9.52 -16.11 0.09
CA THR A 113 -9.90 -17.52 -0.03
C THR A 113 -9.04 -18.42 0.88
N PHE A 114 -7.72 -18.22 0.89
CA PHE A 114 -6.81 -18.99 1.73
C PHE A 114 -6.91 -18.61 3.22
N GLY A 115 -7.13 -17.32 3.55
CA GLY A 115 -7.32 -16.86 4.92
C GLY A 115 -8.59 -17.40 5.58
N GLN A 116 -9.68 -17.50 4.83
CA GLN A 116 -10.91 -18.15 5.29
C GLN A 116 -10.72 -19.65 5.53
N SER A 117 -9.92 -20.30 4.68
CA SER A 117 -9.64 -21.74 4.81
C SER A 117 -8.88 -22.04 6.11
N ALA A 118 -7.89 -21.23 6.48
CA ALA A 118 -7.15 -21.38 7.75
C ALA A 118 -8.01 -21.15 9.01
N SER A 119 -9.05 -20.31 8.89
CA SER A 119 -9.96 -19.98 10.00
C SER A 119 -11.04 -21.05 10.22
N ALA A 120 -11.31 -21.90 9.22
CA ALA A 120 -12.30 -22.99 9.29
C ALA A 120 -11.75 -24.29 9.94
N PHE A 121 -10.47 -24.32 10.29
CA PHE A 121 -9.80 -25.46 10.94
C PHE A 121 -9.48 -25.24 12.44
N ASN A 122 -9.98 -24.15 13.03
CA ASN A 122 -9.97 -23.92 14.49
C ASN A 122 -11.41 -23.84 15.01
#